data_AF-A0A7X5DFC4-F1
#
_entry.id   AF-A0A7X5DFC4-F1
#
_cell.length_a   1.000
_cell.length_b   1.000
_cell.length_c   1.000
_cell.angle_alpha   90.00
_cell.angle_beta   90.00
_cell.angle_gamma   90.00
#
_symmetry.space_group_name_H-M   'P 1'
#
loop_
_entity.id
_entity.type
_entity.pdbx_description
1 polymer ?
#
loop_
_entity_poly.entity_id
_entity_poly.type
_entity_poly.pdbx_seq_one_letter_code
_entity_poly.pdbx_strand_id
1 'polypeptide(L)'
;MLGPGLRTGWIAAPESVLARVNLVKQGADLCGSAFDQLVVQHYFADIPWQRTLQKFIALYKERRDTMLAALDEFFPPEASWTHPAGGMFLWITLPDYMDTDSMLAEALEAGVTYVPGNSFFPDGVTGKNSMRVNFSFETPESITEAIRRLAGVIEERLELYRVFINAGALPGYGKEAVMAENERENWDEVIVASEQNEEAVMQSHDGDAAQIEIAEDKVAEAEEEAAE
;
A
#
# COMPACT_ATOMS: atom_id res chain seq x y z
N MET A 1 1.37 3.01 -20.04
CA MET A 1 1.11 2.42 -18.72
C MET A 1 2.43 2.42 -17.98
N LEU A 2 2.49 3.03 -16.81
CA LEU A 2 3.67 2.94 -15.94
C LEU A 2 3.67 1.58 -15.24
N GLY A 3 4.82 0.93 -15.14
CA GLY A 3 4.92 -0.41 -14.56
C GLY A 3 6.27 -0.66 -13.89
N PRO A 4 6.34 -1.60 -12.93
CA PRO A 4 7.54 -1.86 -12.13
C PRO A 4 8.73 -2.35 -12.98
N GLY A 5 8.49 -2.81 -14.21
CA GLY A 5 9.52 -3.25 -15.16
C GLY A 5 10.42 -2.14 -15.70
N LEU A 6 10.00 -0.86 -15.63
CA LEU A 6 10.81 0.28 -16.07
C LEU A 6 12.00 0.55 -15.12
N ARG A 7 11.97 0.01 -13.89
CA ARG A 7 13.01 0.19 -12.86
C ARG A 7 13.41 1.65 -12.57
N THR A 8 12.54 2.61 -12.89
CA THR A 8 12.78 4.04 -12.69
C THR A 8 12.23 4.51 -11.34
N GLY A 9 13.04 5.24 -10.59
CA GLY A 9 12.65 5.94 -9.36
C GLY A 9 13.32 7.32 -9.29
N TRP A 10 12.86 8.17 -8.38
CA TRP A 10 13.39 9.53 -8.19
C TRP A 10 13.64 9.80 -6.71
N ILE A 11 14.47 10.81 -6.43
CA ILE A 11 14.81 11.26 -5.08
C ILE A 11 14.79 12.80 -5.04
N ALA A 12 14.12 13.37 -4.05
CA ALA A 12 14.29 14.78 -3.68
C ALA A 12 15.02 14.85 -2.33
N ALA A 13 16.13 15.59 -2.30
CA ALA A 13 16.95 15.76 -1.10
C ALA A 13 17.77 17.06 -1.22
N PRO A 14 18.33 17.60 -0.12
CA PRO A 14 19.26 18.72 -0.17
C PRO A 14 20.45 18.42 -1.08
N GLU A 15 21.00 19.46 -1.72
CA GLU A 15 22.11 19.32 -2.68
C GLU A 15 23.31 18.56 -2.11
N SER A 16 23.65 18.80 -0.83
CA SER A 16 24.75 18.12 -0.15
C SER A 16 24.54 16.60 0.01
N VAL A 17 23.28 16.16 0.07
CA VAL A 17 22.89 14.74 0.08
C VAL A 17 22.92 14.18 -1.34
N LEU A 18 22.34 14.89 -2.30
CA LEU A 18 22.33 14.48 -3.72
C LEU A 18 23.74 14.31 -4.28
N ALA A 19 24.69 15.19 -3.92
CA ALA A 19 26.09 15.06 -4.32
C ALA A 19 26.70 13.71 -3.87
N ARG A 20 26.41 13.29 -2.63
CA ARG A 20 26.89 12.00 -2.10
C ARG A 20 26.18 10.82 -2.75
N VAL A 21 24.86 10.91 -2.94
CA VAL A 21 24.07 9.88 -3.63
C VAL A 21 24.56 9.69 -5.06
N ASN A 22 24.85 10.78 -5.78
CA ASN A 22 25.36 10.73 -7.15
C ASN A 22 26.74 10.06 -7.23
N LEU A 23 27.66 10.33 -6.29
CA LEU A 23 28.94 9.64 -6.21
C LEU A 23 28.77 8.13 -6.03
N VAL A 24 27.88 7.72 -5.12
CA VAL A 24 27.58 6.29 -4.87
C VAL A 24 26.92 5.67 -6.11
N LYS A 25 25.95 6.35 -6.71
CA LYS A 25 25.25 5.87 -7.91
C LYS A 25 26.19 5.68 -9.09
N GLN A 26 27.09 6.63 -9.33
CA GLN A 26 28.10 6.50 -10.39
C GLN A 26 28.99 5.27 -10.19
N GLY A 27 29.38 4.97 -8.95
CA GLY A 27 30.15 3.78 -8.62
C GLY A 27 29.36 2.47 -8.66
N ALA A 28 28.04 2.52 -8.45
CA ALA A 28 27.17 1.34 -8.40
C ALA A 28 26.67 0.91 -9.79
N ASP A 29 26.15 1.85 -10.59
CA ASP A 29 25.52 1.55 -11.89
C ASP A 29 25.76 2.62 -12.97
N LEU A 30 26.63 3.62 -12.72
CA LEU A 30 26.85 4.82 -13.54
C LEU A 30 25.60 5.71 -13.65
N CYS A 31 24.60 5.24 -14.37
CA CYS A 31 23.33 5.90 -14.60
C CYS A 31 22.21 4.87 -14.82
N GLY A 32 20.96 5.29 -14.60
CA GLY A 32 19.81 4.46 -14.96
C GLY A 32 19.63 4.34 -16.47
N SER A 33 18.77 3.43 -16.91
CA SER A 33 18.39 3.26 -18.32
C SER A 33 17.87 4.58 -18.90
N ALA A 34 18.57 5.11 -19.91
CA ALA A 34 18.14 6.33 -20.61
C ALA A 34 16.83 6.11 -21.36
N PHE A 35 16.61 4.90 -21.89
CA PHE A 35 15.37 4.52 -22.54
C PHE A 35 14.18 4.58 -21.58
N ASP A 36 14.31 3.97 -20.39
CA ASP A 36 13.23 3.98 -19.40
C ASP A 36 12.92 5.40 -18.91
N GLN A 37 13.95 6.24 -18.76
CA GLN A 37 13.77 7.66 -18.41
C GLN A 37 12.99 8.42 -19.51
N LEU A 38 13.31 8.22 -20.79
CA LEU A 38 12.58 8.83 -21.91
C LEU A 38 11.13 8.35 -21.97
N VAL A 39 10.88 7.05 -21.77
CA VAL A 39 9.52 6.50 -21.71
C VAL A 39 8.72 7.13 -20.58
N VAL A 40 9.32 7.26 -19.38
CA VAL A 40 8.67 7.89 -18.22
C VAL A 40 8.39 9.37 -18.49
N GLN A 41 9.35 10.10 -19.09
CA GLN A 41 9.17 11.50 -19.47
C GLN A 41 7.98 11.69 -20.42
N HIS A 42 7.93 10.93 -21.53
CA HIS A 42 6.82 10.98 -22.48
C HIS A 42 5.49 10.58 -21.84
N TYR A 43 5.47 9.60 -20.95
CA TYR A 43 4.25 9.20 -20.25
C TYR A 43 3.66 10.32 -19.40
N PHE A 44 4.49 11.11 -18.71
CA PHE A 44 4.01 12.21 -17.88
C PHE A 44 3.73 13.49 -18.67
N ALA A 45 4.44 13.74 -19.77
CA ALA A 45 4.27 14.93 -20.61
C ALA A 45 3.09 14.82 -21.58
N ASP A 46 2.95 13.68 -22.27
CA ASP A 46 2.09 13.57 -23.45
C ASP A 46 0.81 12.75 -23.21
N ILE A 47 0.77 11.94 -22.16
CA ILE A 47 -0.35 11.03 -21.89
C ILE A 47 -1.19 11.56 -20.73
N PRO A 48 -2.53 11.51 -20.81
CA PRO A 48 -3.42 11.86 -19.70
C PRO A 48 -3.38 10.79 -18.60
N TRP A 49 -2.25 10.71 -17.89
CA TRP A 49 -1.94 9.67 -16.92
C TRP A 49 -2.84 9.76 -15.68
N GLN A 50 -3.30 10.96 -15.29
CA GLN A 50 -4.20 11.18 -14.17
C GLN A 50 -5.53 10.45 -14.37
N ARG A 51 -6.05 10.40 -15.61
CA ARG A 51 -7.26 9.63 -15.92
C ARG A 51 -7.06 8.14 -15.69
N THR A 52 -5.87 7.63 -15.98
CA THR A 52 -5.50 6.24 -15.72
C THR A 52 -5.34 6.00 -14.22
N LEU A 53 -4.74 6.94 -13.49
CA LEU A 53 -4.60 6.89 -12.03
C LEU A 53 -5.97 6.79 -11.35
N GLN A 54 -6.94 7.65 -11.72
CA GLN A 54 -8.29 7.63 -11.14
C GLN A 54 -9.00 6.29 -11.33
N LYS A 55 -8.78 5.60 -12.46
CA LYS A 55 -9.29 4.23 -12.66
C LYS A 55 -8.65 3.23 -11.69
N PHE A 56 -7.35 3.34 -11.44
CA PHE A 56 -6.65 2.47 -10.49
C PHE A 56 -7.06 2.75 -9.04
N ILE A 57 -7.26 4.02 -8.66
CA ILE A 57 -7.77 4.40 -7.35
C ILE A 57 -9.14 3.75 -7.11
N ALA A 58 -10.08 3.90 -8.06
CA ALA A 58 -11.40 3.28 -7.96
C ALA A 58 -11.32 1.75 -7.85
N LEU A 59 -10.48 1.10 -8.68
CA LEU A 59 -10.28 -0.35 -8.67
C LEU A 59 -9.70 -0.86 -7.34
N TYR A 60 -8.66 -0.20 -6.81
CA TYR A 60 -8.04 -0.62 -5.56
C TYR A 60 -8.92 -0.31 -4.34
N LYS A 61 -9.71 0.77 -4.40
CA LYS A 61 -10.72 1.06 -3.38
C LYS A 61 -11.77 -0.04 -3.32
N GLU A 62 -12.34 -0.45 -4.46
CA GLU A 62 -13.31 -1.56 -4.52
C GLU A 62 -12.74 -2.85 -3.91
N ARG A 63 -11.51 -3.21 -4.27
CA ARG A 63 -10.85 -4.43 -3.79
C ARG A 63 -10.53 -4.36 -2.30
N ARG A 64 -10.08 -3.21 -1.80
CA ARG A 64 -9.88 -2.96 -0.37
C ARG A 64 -11.20 -3.11 0.38
N ASP A 65 -12.24 -2.42 -0.06
CA ASP A 65 -13.56 -2.41 0.58
C ASP A 65 -14.16 -3.84 0.61
N THR A 66 -13.96 -4.61 -0.47
CA THR A 66 -14.34 -6.03 -0.52
C THR A 66 -13.57 -6.88 0.49
N MET A 67 -12.25 -6.69 0.61
CA MET A 67 -11.43 -7.42 1.57
C MET A 67 -11.85 -7.11 3.01
N LEU A 68 -12.10 -5.84 3.32
CA LEU A 68 -12.57 -5.40 4.64
C LEU A 68 -13.93 -6.03 4.98
N ALA A 69 -14.89 -5.97 4.07
CA ALA A 69 -16.19 -6.59 4.27
C ALA A 69 -16.09 -8.11 4.48
N ALA A 70 -15.21 -8.79 3.74
CA ALA A 70 -14.99 -10.23 3.92
C ALA A 70 -14.31 -10.55 5.26
N LEU A 71 -13.40 -9.68 5.74
CA LEU A 71 -12.81 -9.82 7.07
C LEU A 71 -13.89 -9.66 8.15
N ASP A 72 -14.72 -8.63 8.06
CA ASP A 72 -15.85 -8.41 8.98
C ASP A 72 -16.82 -9.60 9.03
N GLU A 73 -17.06 -10.25 7.88
CA GLU A 73 -18.01 -11.37 7.78
C GLU A 73 -17.44 -12.69 8.31
N PHE A 74 -16.18 -13.00 8.00
CA PHE A 74 -15.63 -14.35 8.20
C PHE A 74 -14.63 -14.46 9.36
N PHE A 75 -13.94 -13.38 9.72
CA PHE A 75 -12.84 -13.51 10.70
C PHE A 75 -13.34 -13.66 12.13
N PRO A 76 -12.60 -14.43 12.96
CA PRO A 76 -12.94 -14.62 14.35
C PRO A 76 -12.75 -13.31 15.14
N PRO A 77 -13.53 -13.11 16.23
CA PRO A 77 -13.48 -11.88 17.03
C PRO A 77 -12.15 -11.67 17.76
N GLU A 78 -11.29 -12.69 17.83
CA GLU A 78 -9.95 -12.59 18.40
C GLU A 78 -8.92 -11.94 17.46
N ALA A 79 -9.25 -11.77 16.17
CA ALA A 79 -8.39 -11.12 15.19
C ALA A 79 -8.68 -9.61 15.09
N SER A 80 -7.63 -8.83 14.84
CA SER A 80 -7.70 -7.41 14.47
C SER A 80 -7.05 -7.16 13.12
N TRP A 81 -7.40 -6.06 12.48
CA TRP A 81 -6.77 -5.65 11.22
C TRP A 81 -6.81 -4.14 10.98
N THR A 82 -5.91 -3.68 10.12
CA THR A 82 -5.82 -2.27 9.71
C THR A 82 -6.87 -1.90 8.66
N HIS A 83 -7.26 -0.62 8.65
CA HIS A 83 -8.20 -0.04 7.68
C HIS A 83 -7.48 0.98 6.78
N PRO A 84 -6.68 0.54 5.80
CA PRO A 84 -5.79 1.44 5.07
C PRO A 84 -6.55 2.46 4.21
N ALA A 85 -6.23 3.75 4.35
CA ALA A 85 -6.76 4.78 3.45
C ALA A 85 -6.27 4.62 1.99
N GLY A 86 -5.10 4.00 1.78
CA GLY A 86 -4.54 3.76 0.46
C GLY A 86 -3.43 2.70 0.45
N GLY A 87 -2.88 2.42 -0.72
CA GLY A 87 -1.86 1.39 -0.93
C GLY A 87 -2.43 0.08 -1.46
N MET A 88 -1.78 -1.04 -1.14
CA MET A 88 -2.06 -2.36 -1.73
C MET A 88 -2.16 -3.48 -0.69
N PHE A 89 -1.95 -3.16 0.59
CA PHE A 89 -1.79 -4.16 1.65
C PHE A 89 -2.66 -3.84 2.84
N LEU A 90 -3.06 -4.90 3.54
CA LEU A 90 -3.74 -4.85 4.81
C LEU A 90 -2.95 -5.72 5.79
N TRP A 91 -2.93 -5.30 7.05
CA TRP A 91 -2.20 -5.98 8.11
C TRP A 91 -3.19 -6.61 9.08
N ILE A 92 -3.06 -7.91 9.30
CA ILE A 92 -3.91 -8.69 10.20
C ILE A 92 -3.06 -9.11 11.39
N THR A 93 -3.61 -8.98 12.59
CA THR A 93 -3.00 -9.41 13.85
C THR A 93 -3.91 -10.41 14.54
N LEU A 94 -3.38 -11.60 14.78
CA LEU A 94 -4.03 -12.66 15.55
C LEU A 94 -3.59 -12.58 17.02
N PRO A 95 -4.17 -13.38 17.93
CA PRO A 95 -3.68 -13.47 19.30
C PRO A 95 -2.19 -13.82 19.38
N ASP A 96 -1.53 -13.32 20.42
CA ASP A 96 -0.09 -13.44 20.67
C ASP A 96 0.45 -14.89 20.69
N TYR A 97 -0.38 -15.85 21.08
CA TYR A 97 -0.04 -17.28 21.07
C TYR A 97 -0.09 -17.93 19.69
N MET A 98 -0.55 -17.23 18.65
CA MET A 98 -0.58 -17.71 17.28
C MET A 98 0.75 -17.43 16.56
N ASP A 99 1.17 -18.39 15.74
CA ASP A 99 2.34 -18.26 14.87
C ASP A 99 1.91 -18.44 13.41
N THR A 100 1.86 -17.31 12.69
CA THR A 100 1.45 -17.22 11.28
C THR A 100 2.49 -17.82 10.33
N ASP A 101 3.77 -17.89 10.72
CA ASP A 101 4.79 -18.55 9.91
C ASP A 101 4.51 -20.06 9.89
N SER A 102 4.21 -20.63 11.06
CA SER A 102 3.86 -22.04 11.17
C SER A 102 2.53 -22.41 10.51
N MET A 103 1.59 -21.47 10.43
CA MET A 103 0.25 -21.65 9.84
C MET A 103 0.24 -21.52 8.31
N LEU A 104 1.35 -21.06 7.71
CA LEU A 104 1.40 -20.78 6.28
C LEU A 104 1.24 -22.05 5.43
N ALA A 105 1.71 -23.19 5.93
CA ALA A 105 1.58 -24.47 5.23
C ALA A 105 0.11 -24.88 5.08
N GLU A 106 -0.68 -24.82 6.16
CA GLU A 106 -2.11 -25.14 6.12
C GLU A 106 -2.89 -24.13 5.27
N ALA A 107 -2.52 -22.86 5.32
CA ALA A 107 -3.12 -21.84 4.45
C ALA A 107 -2.88 -22.14 2.97
N LEU A 108 -1.66 -22.56 2.60
CA LEU A 108 -1.32 -22.94 1.24
C LEU A 108 -2.10 -24.18 0.78
N GLU A 109 -2.31 -25.16 1.65
CA GLU A 109 -3.15 -26.33 1.37
C GLU A 109 -4.61 -25.95 1.13
N ALA A 110 -5.11 -24.93 1.85
CA ALA A 110 -6.42 -24.32 1.60
C ALA A 110 -6.43 -23.44 0.32
N GLY A 111 -5.30 -23.27 -0.37
CA GLY A 111 -5.19 -22.48 -1.61
C GLY A 111 -5.18 -20.97 -1.36
N VAL A 112 -4.71 -20.53 -0.18
CA VAL A 112 -4.52 -19.13 0.17
C VAL A 112 -3.07 -18.90 0.57
N THR A 113 -2.56 -17.70 0.33
CA THR A 113 -1.21 -17.34 0.75
C THR A 113 -1.19 -15.92 1.31
N TYR A 114 -0.25 -15.67 2.22
CA TYR A 114 0.04 -14.38 2.82
C TYR A 114 1.52 -14.31 3.14
N VAL A 115 2.01 -13.13 3.54
CA VAL A 115 3.38 -12.99 4.02
C VAL A 115 3.38 -12.95 5.55
N PRO A 116 4.05 -13.89 6.24
CA PRO A 116 4.19 -13.86 7.69
C PRO A 116 4.78 -12.54 8.20
N GLY A 117 4.22 -12.05 9.31
CA GLY A 117 4.51 -10.72 9.83
C GLY A 117 5.94 -10.56 10.37
N ASN A 118 6.50 -11.62 10.93
CA ASN A 118 7.87 -11.67 11.45
C ASN A 118 8.95 -11.25 10.43
N SER A 119 8.70 -11.46 9.13
CA SER A 119 9.61 -11.06 8.06
C SER A 119 9.73 -9.55 7.89
N PHE A 120 8.82 -8.77 8.49
CA PHE A 120 8.84 -7.30 8.45
C PHE A 120 9.50 -6.68 9.69
N PHE A 121 9.94 -7.49 10.66
CA PHE A 121 10.60 -7.02 11.87
C PHE A 121 12.10 -7.38 11.86
N PRO A 122 13.01 -6.45 12.22
CA PRO A 122 14.45 -6.70 12.19
C PRO A 122 14.94 -7.85 13.07
N ASP A 123 14.18 -8.20 14.11
CA ASP A 123 14.53 -9.26 15.06
C ASP A 123 14.06 -10.66 14.61
N GLY A 124 13.18 -10.75 13.60
CA GLY A 124 12.58 -12.00 13.12
C GLY A 124 11.68 -12.71 14.14
N VAL A 125 11.35 -12.06 15.26
CA VAL A 125 10.55 -12.63 16.36
C VAL A 125 9.31 -11.80 16.63
N THR A 126 9.40 -10.47 16.54
CA THR A 126 8.23 -9.61 16.67
C THR A 126 7.28 -9.83 15.51
N GLY A 127 5.97 -9.76 15.75
CA GLY A 127 4.95 -9.89 14.69
C GLY A 127 4.70 -11.31 14.19
N LYS A 128 5.13 -12.35 14.93
CA LYS A 128 4.82 -13.76 14.61
C LYS A 128 3.32 -14.06 14.51
N ASN A 129 2.51 -13.38 15.30
CA ASN A 129 1.05 -13.46 15.27
C ASN A 129 0.40 -12.59 14.19
N SER A 130 1.18 -11.89 13.37
CA SER A 130 0.65 -10.98 12.35
C SER A 130 0.96 -11.45 10.94
N MET A 131 0.20 -10.97 9.96
CA MET A 131 0.42 -11.28 8.55
C MET A 131 0.07 -10.09 7.65
N ARG A 132 0.73 -10.01 6.50
CA ARG A 132 0.41 -9.05 5.44
C ARG A 132 -0.36 -9.73 4.32
N VAL A 133 -1.53 -9.20 4.00
CA VAL A 133 -2.36 -9.63 2.86
C VAL A 133 -2.39 -8.55 1.78
N ASN A 134 -2.59 -8.95 0.53
CA ASN A 134 -2.58 -8.06 -0.63
C ASN A 134 -3.92 -8.12 -1.37
N PHE A 135 -4.45 -6.95 -1.74
CA PHE A 135 -5.69 -6.83 -2.50
C PHE A 135 -5.48 -6.25 -3.92
N SER A 136 -4.24 -6.04 -4.37
CA SER A 136 -3.98 -5.28 -5.60
C SER A 136 -4.03 -6.10 -6.88
N PHE A 137 -4.07 -7.43 -6.83
CA PHE A 137 -4.03 -8.28 -8.02
C PHE A 137 -5.36 -8.98 -8.30
N GLU A 138 -5.89 -9.70 -7.30
CA GLU A 138 -7.05 -10.57 -7.39
C GLU A 138 -8.38 -9.82 -7.63
N THR A 139 -9.40 -10.55 -8.08
CA THR A 139 -10.78 -10.01 -8.24
C THR A 139 -11.51 -9.95 -6.90
N PRO A 140 -12.55 -9.11 -6.76
CA PRO A 140 -13.38 -9.07 -5.56
C PRO A 140 -13.88 -10.46 -5.12
N GLU A 141 -14.33 -11.30 -6.05
CA GLU A 141 -14.83 -12.65 -5.75
C GLU A 141 -13.73 -13.58 -5.23
N SER A 142 -12.53 -13.50 -5.85
CA SER A 142 -11.34 -14.25 -5.44
C SER A 142 -10.88 -13.81 -4.04
N ILE A 143 -10.92 -12.50 -3.76
CA ILE A 143 -10.61 -11.92 -2.44
C ILE A 143 -11.55 -12.48 -1.38
N THR A 144 -12.87 -12.40 -1.59
CA THR A 144 -13.85 -12.91 -0.61
C THR A 144 -13.64 -14.39 -0.33
N GLU A 145 -13.45 -15.21 -1.37
CA GLU A 145 -13.21 -16.64 -1.21
C GLU A 145 -11.89 -16.93 -0.50
N ALA A 146 -10.81 -16.20 -0.80
CA ALA A 146 -9.53 -16.36 -0.12
C ALA A 146 -9.63 -16.00 1.37
N ILE A 147 -10.31 -14.90 1.71
CA ILE A 147 -10.53 -14.51 3.11
C ILE A 147 -11.38 -15.54 3.84
N ARG A 148 -12.44 -16.06 3.23
CA ARG A 148 -13.28 -17.12 3.80
C ARG A 148 -12.48 -18.40 4.10
N ARG A 149 -11.60 -18.82 3.18
CA ARG A 149 -10.73 -20.00 3.38
C ARG A 149 -9.69 -19.76 4.48
N LEU A 150 -9.08 -18.59 4.49
CA LEU A 150 -8.11 -18.21 5.53
C LEU A 150 -8.76 -18.18 6.92
N ALA A 151 -9.98 -17.65 7.02
CA ALA A 151 -10.75 -17.68 8.26
C ALA A 151 -10.98 -19.10 8.77
N GLY A 152 -11.29 -20.06 7.87
CA GLY A 152 -11.44 -21.46 8.23
C GLY A 152 -10.17 -22.06 8.86
N VAL A 153 -9.00 -21.80 8.26
CA VAL A 153 -7.70 -22.27 8.79
C VAL A 153 -7.41 -21.65 10.17
N ILE A 154 -7.71 -20.36 10.32
CA ILE A 154 -7.51 -19.66 11.60
C ILE A 154 -8.46 -20.24 12.67
N GLU A 155 -9.72 -20.47 12.33
CA GLU A 155 -10.73 -20.97 13.27
C GLU A 155 -10.40 -22.38 13.76
N GLU A 156 -10.00 -23.29 12.86
CA GLU A 156 -9.55 -24.65 13.24
C GLU A 156 -8.40 -24.60 14.25
N ARG A 157 -7.47 -23.67 14.05
CA ARG A 157 -6.34 -23.49 14.96
C ARG A 157 -6.77 -22.85 16.28
N LEU A 158 -7.65 -21.85 16.24
CA LEU A 158 -8.20 -21.22 17.44
C LEU A 158 -9.04 -22.18 18.28
N GLU A 159 -9.82 -23.08 17.69
CA GLU A 159 -10.58 -24.09 18.43
C GLU A 159 -9.67 -24.94 19.31
N LEU A 160 -8.52 -25.36 18.79
CA LEU A 160 -7.51 -26.10 19.55
C LEU A 160 -7.03 -25.30 20.77
N TYR A 161 -6.72 -24.01 20.60
CA TYR A 161 -6.32 -23.13 21.69
C TYR A 161 -7.45 -22.88 22.71
N ARG A 162 -8.68 -22.65 22.24
CA ARG A 162 -9.86 -22.44 23.11
C ARG A 162 -10.10 -23.66 24.01
N VAL A 163 -9.89 -24.87 23.51
CA VAL A 163 -9.96 -26.11 24.33
C VAL A 163 -8.90 -26.11 25.43
N PHE A 164 -7.64 -25.77 25.13
CA PHE A 164 -6.57 -25.72 26.12
C PHE A 164 -6.74 -24.60 27.15
N ILE A 165 -7.22 -23.43 26.73
CA ILE A 165 -7.55 -22.30 27.62
C ILE A 165 -8.67 -22.70 28.57
N ASN A 166 -9.76 -23.29 28.06
CA ASN A 166 -10.88 -23.75 28.89
C ASN A 166 -10.49 -24.87 29.85
N ALA A 167 -9.53 -25.71 29.49
CA ALA A 167 -8.94 -26.72 30.37
C ALA A 167 -7.97 -26.14 31.43
N GLY A 168 -7.69 -24.84 31.39
CA GLY A 168 -6.75 -24.17 32.30
C GLY A 168 -5.28 -24.44 32.01
N ALA A 169 -4.96 -25.01 30.84
CA ALA A 169 -3.59 -25.33 30.42
C ALA A 169 -2.85 -24.11 29.87
N LEU A 170 -3.56 -23.07 29.45
CA LEU A 170 -3.02 -21.80 28.94
C LEU A 170 -3.72 -20.60 29.60
N PRO A 171 -3.03 -19.45 29.78
CA PRO A 171 -3.66 -18.23 30.26
C PRO A 171 -4.73 -17.72 29.28
N GLY A 172 -5.84 -17.19 29.79
CA GLY A 172 -6.95 -16.67 28.97
C GLY A 172 -6.64 -15.32 28.31
N TYR A 173 -7.25 -15.08 27.14
CA TYR A 173 -7.05 -13.89 26.31
C TYR A 173 -8.11 -12.80 26.59
N GLY A 174 -7.68 -11.52 26.63
CA GLY A 174 -8.53 -10.37 26.97
C GLY A 174 -9.18 -9.70 25.75
N LYS A 175 -10.48 -9.95 25.54
CA LYS A 175 -11.29 -9.47 24.40
C LYS A 175 -11.44 -7.94 24.29
N GLU A 176 -11.32 -7.20 25.38
CA GLU A 176 -11.58 -5.75 25.43
C GLU A 176 -10.47 -4.91 24.76
N ALA A 177 -9.24 -5.43 24.68
CA ALA A 177 -8.12 -4.72 24.05
C ALA A 177 -8.23 -4.67 22.52
N VAL A 178 -8.71 -5.76 21.90
CA VAL A 178 -8.77 -5.95 20.44
C VAL A 178 -9.86 -5.08 19.80
N MET A 179 -11.06 -5.06 20.38
CA MET A 179 -12.19 -4.26 19.86
C MET A 179 -11.87 -2.77 19.92
N ALA A 180 -11.20 -2.32 20.98
CA ALA A 180 -10.76 -0.94 21.12
C ALA A 180 -9.60 -0.57 20.17
N GLU A 181 -8.84 -1.55 19.67
CA GLU A 181 -7.75 -1.35 18.70
C GLU A 181 -8.30 -1.23 17.26
N ASN A 182 -9.33 -2.01 16.92
CA ASN A 182 -10.06 -1.91 15.64
C ASN A 182 -10.81 -0.57 15.49
N GLU A 183 -11.33 0.00 16.57
CA GLU A 183 -12.05 1.30 16.55
C GLU A 183 -11.12 2.53 16.57
N ARG A 184 -9.83 2.37 16.86
CA ARG A 184 -8.96 3.50 17.23
C ARG A 184 -8.37 4.30 16.07
N GLU A 185 -8.39 3.79 14.85
CA GLU A 185 -7.87 4.55 13.70
C GLU A 185 -9.01 5.15 12.87
N ASN A 186 -9.41 6.36 13.23
CA ASN A 186 -10.37 7.15 12.44
C ASN A 186 -9.69 7.70 11.18
N TRP A 187 -9.71 6.90 10.11
CA TRP A 187 -9.08 7.25 8.82
C TRP A 187 -9.88 8.27 8.00
N ASP A 188 -11.11 8.61 8.39
CA ASP A 188 -11.92 9.62 7.69
C ASP A 188 -11.22 10.99 7.67
N GLU A 189 -10.51 11.35 8.75
CA GLU A 189 -9.76 12.61 8.84
C GLU A 189 -8.55 12.63 7.88
N VAL A 190 -7.89 11.49 7.68
CA VAL A 190 -6.72 11.36 6.79
C VAL A 190 -7.16 11.34 5.32
N ILE A 191 -8.28 10.69 5.01
CA ILE A 191 -8.86 10.67 3.66
C ILE A 191 -9.29 12.08 3.25
N VAL A 192 -10.00 12.80 4.12
CA VAL A 192 -10.40 14.20 3.87
C VAL A 192 -9.17 15.10 3.66
N ALA A 193 -8.10 14.90 4.44
CA ALA A 193 -6.84 15.63 4.23
C ALA A 193 -6.18 15.30 2.88
N SER A 194 -6.31 14.06 2.38
CA SER A 194 -5.77 13.66 1.08
C SER A 194 -6.57 14.22 -0.10
N GLU A 195 -7.90 14.25 -0.02
CA GLU A 195 -8.77 14.85 -1.05
C GLU A 195 -8.54 16.37 -1.14
N GLN A 196 -8.41 17.05 0.00
CA GLN A 196 -8.05 18.47 0.06
C GLN A 196 -6.65 18.73 -0.53
N ASN A 197 -5.71 17.80 -0.33
CA ASN A 197 -4.38 17.90 -0.92
C ASN A 197 -4.41 17.65 -2.44
N GLU A 198 -5.25 16.74 -2.93
CA GLU A 198 -5.47 16.52 -4.36
C GLU A 198 -6.12 17.73 -5.04
N GLU A 199 -7.12 18.36 -4.41
CA GLU A 199 -7.72 19.60 -4.91
C GLU A 199 -6.71 20.76 -4.93
N ALA A 200 -5.88 20.88 -3.89
CA ALA A 200 -4.84 21.91 -3.82
C ALA A 200 -3.75 21.71 -4.90
N VAL A 201 -3.36 20.47 -5.18
CA VAL A 201 -2.38 20.13 -6.23
C VAL A 201 -2.97 20.37 -7.63
N MET A 202 -4.26 20.11 -7.84
CA MET A 202 -4.92 20.44 -9.11
C MET A 202 -5.04 21.96 -9.31
N GLN A 203 -5.35 22.73 -8.27
CA GLN A 203 -5.42 24.19 -8.35
C GLN A 203 -4.05 24.87 -8.54
N SER A 204 -2.96 24.31 -7.99
CA SER A 204 -1.62 24.84 -8.26
C SER A 204 -1.19 24.63 -9.70
N HIS A 205 -1.62 23.54 -10.34
CA HIS A 205 -1.30 23.22 -11.73
C HIS A 205 -1.97 24.16 -12.74
N ASP A 206 -3.20 24.62 -12.48
CA ASP A 206 -3.85 25.66 -13.29
C ASP A 206 -3.07 26.99 -13.21
N GLY A 207 -2.46 27.28 -12.05
CA GLY A 207 -1.57 28.43 -11.87
C GLY A 207 -0.25 28.31 -12.63
N ASP A 208 0.33 27.10 -12.65
CA ASP A 208 1.57 26.81 -13.39
C ASP A 208 1.36 26.82 -14.91
N ALA A 209 0.20 26.34 -15.39
CA ALA A 209 -0.17 26.42 -16.81
C ALA A 209 -0.27 27.88 -17.29
N ALA A 210 -0.85 28.77 -16.47
CA ALA A 210 -0.92 30.20 -16.77
C ALA A 210 0.46 30.88 -16.74
N GLN A 211 1.38 30.45 -15.86
CA GLN A 211 2.76 30.96 -15.81
C GLN A 211 3.57 30.52 -17.04
N ILE A 212 3.32 29.30 -17.55
CA ILE A 212 3.97 28.79 -18.76
C ILE A 212 3.48 29.56 -20.00
N GLU A 213 2.18 29.83 -20.13
CA GLU A 213 1.62 30.62 -21.23
C GLU A 213 2.20 32.06 -21.25
N ILE A 214 2.32 32.69 -20.07
CA ILE A 214 2.97 34.01 -19.93
C ILE A 214 4.46 33.96 -20.29
N ALA A 215 5.14 32.86 -20.02
CA ALA A 215 6.56 32.70 -20.35
C ALA A 215 6.75 32.49 -21.86
N GLU A 216 5.86 31.75 -22.52
CA GLU A 216 5.88 31.52 -23.97
C GLU A 216 5.60 32.81 -24.74
N ASP A 217 4.62 33.61 -24.31
CA ASP A 217 4.34 34.93 -24.92
C ASP A 217 5.53 35.89 -24.81
N LYS A 218 6.20 35.91 -23.65
CA LYS A 218 7.41 36.74 -23.45
C LYS A 218 8.61 36.28 -24.28
N VAL A 219 8.71 34.97 -24.53
CA VAL A 219 9.75 34.43 -25.43
C VAL A 219 9.45 34.83 -26.88
N ALA A 220 8.18 34.80 -27.30
CA ALA A 220 7.77 35.23 -28.63
C ALA A 220 7.99 36.74 -28.86
N GLU A 221 7.65 37.59 -27.88
CA GLU A 221 7.91 39.04 -27.95
C GLU A 221 9.42 39.35 -28.04
N ALA A 222 10.25 38.62 -27.29
CA ALA A 222 11.71 38.79 -27.33
C ALA A 222 12.34 38.31 -28.65
N GLU A 223 11.75 37.31 -29.32
CA GLU A 223 12.18 36.84 -30.64
C GLU A 223 11.77 37.82 -31.76
N GLU A 224 10.66 38.53 -31.61
CA GLU A 224 10.21 39.57 -32.56
C GLU A 224 11.05 40.86 -32.45
N GLU A 225 11.40 41.30 -31.23
CA GLU A 225 12.32 42.42 -31.00
C GLU A 225 13.76 42.14 -31.50
N ALA A 226 14.19 40.88 -31.54
CA ALA A 226 15.50 40.49 -32.03
C ALA A 226 15.60 40.42 -33.57
N ALA A 227 14.46 40.53 -34.27
CA ALA A 227 14.36 40.42 -35.73
C ALA A 227 14.28 41.79 -36.46
N GLU A 228 14.15 42.91 -35.72
CA GLU A 228 14.29 44.30 -36.22
C GLU A 228 15.74 44.82 -36.13
#